data_AF-A0A1G6RP76-F1
#
_entry.id   AF-A0A1G6RP76-F1
#
_cell.length_a   1.000
_cell.length_b   1.000
_cell.length_c   1.000
_cell.angle_alpha   90.00
_cell.angle_beta   90.00
_cell.angle_gamma   90.00
#
_symmetry.space_group_name_H-M   'P 1'
#
loop_
_entity.id
_entity.type
_entity.pdbx_description
1 polymer ?
#
loop_
_entity_poly.entity_id
_entity_poly.type
_entity_poly.pdbx_seq_one_letter_code
_entity_poly.pdbx_strand_id
1 'polypeptide(L)'
;MARLLPRKPFYGLAELCDRWSLSDADIAAYVLEGELTLSVAVGGVRVETSELEEDADGQPFSIPTGTRWIVGTMDLGRVDGWTVLRNGSHAVGRFLGLQGEVLDLPDQDGERATMLVERQALVVRRAEMERFQEAQGFGSGGPEVEFSTASPRREKSRGAPPKYDWRGAGARSRRRSTTQGRRRRRRNGCG
;
A
#
# COMPACT_ATOMS: atom_id res chain seq x y z
N MET A 1 -6.65 -27.51 3.01
CA MET A 1 -6.30 -27.58 1.57
C MET A 1 -6.36 -26.17 1.02
N ALA A 2 -5.26 -25.62 0.49
CA ALA A 2 -5.25 -24.27 -0.07
C ALA A 2 -6.16 -24.22 -1.31
N ARG A 3 -7.25 -23.45 -1.24
CA ARG A 3 -8.19 -23.30 -2.34
C ARG A 3 -7.51 -22.49 -3.44
N LEU A 4 -7.26 -23.11 -4.59
CA LEU A 4 -6.81 -22.40 -5.79
C LEU A 4 -7.95 -21.47 -6.23
N LEU A 5 -7.68 -20.17 -6.25
CA LEU A 5 -8.64 -19.19 -6.75
C LEU A 5 -8.48 -19.06 -8.27
N PRO A 6 -9.59 -18.94 -9.02
CA PRO A 6 -9.51 -18.63 -10.44
C PRO A 6 -8.82 -17.27 -10.64
N ARG A 7 -8.10 -17.11 -11.75
CA ARG A 7 -7.36 -15.88 -12.07
C ARG A 7 -8.34 -14.73 -12.29
N LYS A 8 -8.57 -13.92 -11.26
CA LYS A 8 -9.39 -12.70 -11.29
C LYS A 8 -8.49 -11.45 -11.28
N PRO A 9 -8.96 -10.31 -11.81
CA PRO A 9 -8.22 -9.04 -11.72
C PRO A 9 -8.11 -8.51 -10.28
N PHE A 10 -9.09 -8.83 -9.44
CA PHE A 10 -9.15 -8.49 -8.01
C PHE A 10 -9.95 -9.57 -7.27
N TYR A 11 -9.76 -9.64 -5.96
CA TYR A 11 -10.43 -10.60 -5.08
C TYR A 11 -11.16 -9.86 -3.97
N GLY A 12 -12.35 -10.33 -3.60
CA GLY A 12 -13.10 -9.76 -2.49
C GLY A 12 -12.40 -10.02 -1.17
N LEU A 13 -12.59 -9.13 -0.19
CA LEU A 13 -11.91 -9.26 1.08
C LEU A 13 -12.23 -10.57 1.82
N ALA A 14 -13.51 -10.97 1.87
CA ALA A 14 -13.93 -12.21 2.52
C ALA A 14 -13.25 -13.45 1.89
N GLU A 15 -13.10 -13.47 0.56
CA GLU A 15 -12.39 -14.54 -0.17
C GLU A 15 -10.92 -14.64 0.24
N LEU A 16 -10.28 -13.51 0.58
CA LEU A 16 -8.89 -13.46 1.01
C LEU A 16 -8.70 -13.76 2.50
N CYS A 17 -9.59 -13.29 3.37
CA CYS A 17 -9.60 -13.65 4.79
C CYS A 17 -9.67 -15.18 4.95
N ASP A 18 -10.59 -15.83 4.22
CA ASP A 18 -10.71 -17.29 4.20
C ASP A 18 -9.41 -17.98 3.72
N ARG A 19 -8.81 -17.44 2.65
CA ARG A 19 -7.59 -18.03 2.05
C ARG A 19 -6.38 -17.90 2.96
N TRP A 20 -6.20 -16.74 3.58
CA TRP A 20 -5.06 -16.45 4.46
C TRP A 20 -5.28 -16.93 5.89
N SER A 21 -6.51 -17.37 6.23
CA SER A 21 -6.90 -17.67 7.61
C SER A 21 -6.65 -16.49 8.54
N LEU A 22 -6.92 -15.28 8.04
CA LEU A 22 -6.78 -14.01 8.76
C LEU A 22 -8.16 -13.44 9.08
N SER A 23 -8.27 -12.80 10.24
CA SER A 23 -9.46 -12.03 10.59
C SER A 23 -9.43 -10.63 9.97
N ASP A 24 -10.58 -9.98 9.90
CA ASP A 24 -10.66 -8.58 9.47
C ASP A 24 -9.79 -7.64 10.33
N ALA A 25 -9.58 -7.97 11.61
CA ALA A 25 -8.71 -7.21 12.50
C ALA A 25 -7.24 -7.35 12.10
N ASP A 26 -6.81 -8.53 11.66
CA ASP A 26 -5.45 -8.76 11.16
C ASP A 26 -5.23 -7.99 9.85
N ILE A 27 -6.19 -8.06 8.92
CA ILE A 27 -6.16 -7.25 7.70
C ILE A 27 -6.09 -5.77 8.03
N ALA A 28 -6.89 -5.29 8.98
CA ALA A 28 -6.88 -3.88 9.37
C ALA A 28 -5.50 -3.44 9.87
N ALA A 29 -4.78 -4.29 10.62
CA ALA A 29 -3.41 -4.00 11.04
C ALA A 29 -2.46 -3.83 9.83
N TYR A 30 -2.49 -4.76 8.87
CA TYR A 30 -1.66 -4.65 7.66
C TYR A 30 -1.99 -3.43 6.81
N VAL A 31 -3.27 -3.04 6.75
CA VAL A 31 -3.71 -1.84 6.03
C VAL A 31 -3.21 -0.57 6.69
N LEU A 32 -3.30 -0.51 8.02
CA LEU A 32 -2.86 0.67 8.78
C LEU A 32 -1.35 0.90 8.66
N GLU A 33 -0.56 -0.17 8.71
CA GLU A 33 0.91 -0.11 8.50
C GLU A 33 1.27 0.19 7.03
N GLY A 34 0.34 0.00 6.10
CA GLY A 34 0.58 0.17 4.66
C GLY A 34 1.26 -1.03 4.00
N GLU A 35 1.24 -2.19 4.67
CA GLU A 35 1.70 -3.44 4.09
C GLU A 35 0.68 -4.03 3.12
N LEU A 36 -0.60 -3.67 3.25
CA LEU A 36 -1.69 -4.08 2.37
C LEU A 36 -2.53 -2.87 1.96
N THR A 37 -2.81 -2.76 0.67
CA THR A 37 -3.66 -1.72 0.08
C THR A 37 -5.01 -2.31 -0.30
N LEU A 38 -6.09 -1.71 0.19
CA LEU A 38 -7.45 -2.06 -0.20
C LEU A 38 -7.90 -1.17 -1.36
N SER A 39 -8.77 -1.71 -2.21
CA SER A 39 -9.36 -1.01 -3.32
C SER A 39 -10.88 -1.18 -3.32
N VAL A 40 -11.57 -0.32 -4.06
CA VAL A 40 -12.99 -0.49 -4.42
C VAL A 40 -13.11 -0.70 -5.93
N ALA A 41 -13.98 -1.62 -6.35
CA ALA A 41 -14.30 -1.81 -7.76
C ALA A 41 -15.42 -0.86 -8.20
N VAL A 42 -15.19 -0.11 -9.27
CA VAL A 42 -16.12 0.89 -9.81
C VAL A 42 -16.41 0.65 -11.28
N GLY A 43 -17.67 0.83 -11.67
CA GLY A 43 -18.18 0.59 -13.02
C GLY A 43 -18.24 1.81 -13.93
N GLY A 44 -17.58 2.91 -13.58
CA GLY A 44 -17.67 4.19 -14.31
C GLY A 44 -17.91 5.36 -13.36
N VAL A 45 -16.87 5.78 -12.65
CA VAL A 45 -16.92 6.96 -11.77
C VAL A 45 -16.07 8.08 -12.38
N ARG A 46 -16.62 9.29 -12.44
CA ARG A 46 -15.87 10.48 -12.86
C ARG A 46 -15.01 10.93 -11.69
N VAL A 47 -13.73 11.16 -11.95
CA VAL A 47 -12.74 11.63 -10.96
C VAL A 47 -11.93 12.78 -11.53
N GLU A 48 -11.48 13.64 -10.63
CA GLU A 48 -10.46 14.65 -10.88
C GLU A 48 -9.10 14.05 -10.52
N THR A 49 -8.16 14.13 -11.46
CA THR A 49 -6.80 13.62 -11.26
C THR A 49 -5.92 14.76 -10.80
N SER A 50 -5.08 14.49 -9.81
CA SER A 50 -4.05 15.41 -9.38
C SER A 50 -2.71 14.69 -9.22
N GLU A 51 -1.63 15.42 -9.51
CA GLU A 51 -0.27 14.97 -9.22
C GLU A 51 0.18 15.57 -7.88
N LEU A 52 0.89 14.75 -7.09
CA LEU A 52 1.48 15.20 -5.83
C LEU A 52 2.86 15.79 -6.12
N GLU A 53 3.03 17.07 -5.83
CA GLU A 53 4.31 17.77 -5.89
C GLU A 53 4.74 18.21 -4.49
N GLU A 54 6.04 18.49 -4.34
CA GLU A 54 6.59 19.07 -3.12
C GLU A 54 6.94 20.53 -3.40
N ASP A 55 6.53 21.43 -2.50
CA ASP A 55 6.96 22.82 -2.58
C ASP A 55 8.44 22.99 -2.18
N ALA A 56 8.92 24.24 -2.19
CA ALA A 56 10.30 24.54 -1.82
C ALA A 56 10.67 24.17 -0.37
N ASP A 57 9.66 24.05 0.51
CA ASP A 57 9.79 23.68 1.91
C ASP A 57 9.56 22.17 2.15
N GLY A 58 9.34 21.40 1.07
CA GLY A 58 9.06 19.96 1.10
C GLY A 58 7.64 19.62 1.54
N GLN A 59 6.70 20.58 1.55
CA GLN A 59 5.31 20.29 1.83
C GLN A 59 4.63 19.73 0.59
N PRO A 60 3.91 18.61 0.72
CA PRO A 60 3.18 18.04 -0.39
C PRO A 60 1.97 18.93 -0.72
N PHE A 61 1.85 19.30 -1.99
CA PHE A 61 0.66 19.92 -2.55
C PHE A 61 0.19 19.16 -3.79
N SER A 62 -1.07 19.36 -4.15
CA SER A 62 -1.73 18.60 -5.21
C SER A 62 -2.05 19.56 -6.36
N ILE A 63 -1.57 19.24 -7.56
CA ILE A 63 -1.87 20.02 -8.77
C ILE A 63 -2.93 19.28 -9.58
N PRO A 64 -4.12 19.87 -9.79
CA PRO A 64 -5.12 19.28 -10.68
C PRO A 64 -4.57 19.15 -12.10
N THR A 65 -4.54 17.93 -12.62
CA THR A 65 -4.04 17.62 -13.97
C THR A 65 -5.16 17.37 -14.96
N GLY A 66 -6.38 17.06 -14.49
CA GLY A 66 -7.53 16.91 -15.36
C GLY A 66 -8.67 16.11 -14.73
N THR A 67 -9.52 15.58 -15.60
CA THR A 67 -10.68 14.77 -15.21
C THR A 67 -10.77 13.56 -16.15
N ARG A 68 -11.14 12.40 -15.61
CA ARG A 68 -11.43 11.21 -16.43
C ARG A 68 -12.46 10.30 -15.78
N TRP A 69 -12.94 9.33 -16.55
CA TRP A 69 -13.78 8.24 -16.06
C TRP A 69 -12.93 7.03 -15.69
N ILE A 70 -13.19 6.44 -14.53
CA ILE A 70 -12.54 5.23 -14.06
C ILE A 70 -13.54 4.07 -14.13
N VAL A 71 -13.14 3.03 -14.87
CA VAL A 71 -13.76 1.70 -14.85
C VAL A 71 -12.67 0.73 -14.41
N GLY A 72 -12.87 0.04 -13.29
CA GLY A 72 -11.84 -0.81 -12.68
C GLY A 72 -11.77 -0.64 -11.18
N THR A 73 -10.57 -0.49 -10.64
CA THR A 73 -10.33 -0.36 -9.20
C THR A 73 -9.70 0.98 -8.84
N MET A 74 -10.10 1.55 -7.72
CA MET A 74 -9.44 2.70 -7.09
C MET A 74 -8.95 2.30 -5.72
N ASP A 75 -7.70 2.64 -5.39
CA ASP A 75 -7.10 2.28 -4.11
C ASP A 75 -7.58 3.25 -3.03
N LEU A 76 -7.83 2.75 -1.83
CA LEU A 76 -8.16 3.56 -0.67
C LEU A 76 -6.88 4.04 0.02
N GLY A 77 -6.95 5.22 0.63
CA GLY A 77 -5.95 5.63 1.61
C GLY A 77 -5.93 4.67 2.80
N ARG A 78 -4.77 4.51 3.45
CA ARG A 78 -4.61 3.59 4.60
C ARG A 78 -5.63 3.83 5.71
N VAL A 79 -5.84 5.10 6.07
CA VAL A 79 -6.79 5.51 7.12
C VAL A 79 -8.22 5.21 6.71
N ASP A 80 -8.59 5.46 5.45
CA ASP A 80 -9.92 5.19 4.94
C ASP A 80 -10.23 3.69 4.92
N GLY A 81 -9.30 2.89 4.37
CA GLY A 81 -9.43 1.43 4.33
C GLY A 81 -9.55 0.81 5.73
N TRP A 82 -8.71 1.25 6.67
CA TRP A 82 -8.80 0.84 8.08
C TRP A 82 -10.15 1.23 8.71
N THR A 83 -10.65 2.44 8.41
CA THR A 83 -11.92 2.94 8.94
C THR A 83 -13.10 2.13 8.41
N VAL A 84 -13.12 1.78 7.11
CA VAL A 84 -14.15 0.90 6.54
C VAL A 84 -14.13 -0.47 7.22
N LEU A 85 -12.94 -1.06 7.43
CA LEU A 85 -12.82 -2.36 8.09
C LEU A 85 -13.39 -2.33 9.52
N ARG A 86 -13.06 -1.27 10.28
CA ARG A 86 -13.47 -1.14 11.67
C ARG A 86 -14.94 -0.82 11.84
N ASN A 87 -15.48 0.08 11.02
CA ASN A 87 -16.83 0.62 11.18
C ASN A 87 -17.87 -0.06 10.28
N GLY A 88 -17.43 -0.89 9.33
CA GLY A 88 -18.28 -1.53 8.33
C GLY A 88 -18.53 -0.66 7.09
N SER A 89 -18.47 0.66 7.22
CA SER A 89 -18.54 1.60 6.10
C SER A 89 -17.85 2.93 6.40
N HIS A 90 -17.46 3.65 5.35
CA HIS A 90 -16.88 5.00 5.45
C HIS A 90 -17.14 5.81 4.18
N ALA A 91 -17.37 7.11 4.33
CA ALA A 91 -17.50 8.05 3.21
C ALA A 91 -16.11 8.53 2.78
N VAL A 92 -15.69 8.13 1.58
CA VAL A 92 -14.34 8.40 1.05
C VAL A 92 -14.42 9.44 -0.05
N GLY A 93 -13.74 10.57 0.13
CA GLY A 93 -13.67 11.65 -0.88
C GLY A 93 -12.43 11.60 -1.77
N ARG A 94 -11.40 10.85 -1.36
CA ARG A 94 -10.11 10.77 -2.03
C ARG A 94 -9.65 9.33 -2.16
N PHE A 95 -9.19 8.99 -3.35
CA PHE A 95 -8.65 7.69 -3.71
C PHE A 95 -7.25 7.84 -4.29
N LEU A 96 -6.54 6.72 -4.37
CA LEU A 96 -5.24 6.62 -5.00
C LEU A 96 -5.39 5.92 -6.35
N GLY A 97 -4.78 6.54 -7.37
CA GLY A 97 -4.67 5.98 -8.70
C GLY A 97 -3.53 4.98 -8.80
N LEU A 98 -3.54 4.18 -9.86
CA LEU A 98 -2.59 3.10 -10.07
C LEU A 98 -1.19 3.60 -10.47
N GLN A 99 -1.07 4.84 -10.94
CA GLN A 99 0.17 5.45 -11.40
C GLN A 99 0.75 6.40 -10.34
N GLY A 100 0.18 6.42 -9.12
CA GLY A 100 0.59 7.29 -8.03
C GLY A 100 -0.10 8.66 -8.01
N GLU A 101 -1.06 8.87 -8.91
CA GLU A 101 -1.92 10.04 -8.93
C GLU A 101 -2.95 10.01 -7.79
N VAL A 102 -3.39 11.18 -7.36
CA VAL A 102 -4.53 11.32 -6.43
C VAL A 102 -5.79 11.47 -7.26
N LEU A 103 -6.84 10.75 -6.85
CA LEU A 103 -8.15 10.78 -7.47
C LEU A 103 -9.15 11.38 -6.49
N ASP A 104 -9.62 12.59 -6.76
CA ASP A 104 -10.69 13.22 -5.99
C ASP A 104 -12.02 13.06 -6.75
N LEU A 105 -13.14 12.91 -6.02
CA LEU A 105 -14.46 12.99 -6.64
C LEU A 105 -14.78 14.45 -6.95
N PRO A 106 -15.36 14.77 -8.12
CA PRO A 106 -15.69 16.15 -8.47
C PRO A 106 -16.72 16.71 -7.48
N ASP A 107 -16.53 17.95 -7.06
CA ASP A 107 -17.45 18.63 -6.15
C ASP A 107 -18.88 18.61 -6.69
N GLN A 108 -19.83 18.44 -5.79
CA GLN A 108 -21.26 18.49 -6.09
C GLN A 108 -21.86 19.68 -5.34
N ASP A 109 -22.44 20.62 -6.08
CA ASP A 109 -23.08 21.82 -5.54
C ASP A 109 -22.19 22.67 -4.61
N GLY A 110 -20.86 22.65 -4.86
CA GLY A 110 -19.87 23.38 -4.05
C GLY A 110 -19.46 22.66 -2.76
N GLU A 111 -19.94 21.43 -2.56
CA GLU A 111 -19.52 20.55 -1.47
C GLU A 111 -18.64 19.42 -2.00
N ARG A 112 -17.67 19.01 -1.17
CA ARG A 112 -16.75 17.95 -1.52
C ARG A 112 -17.49 16.62 -1.61
N ALA A 113 -17.52 16.03 -2.80
CA ALA A 113 -18.19 14.77 -3.02
C ALA A 113 -17.49 13.62 -2.27
N THR A 114 -18.28 12.70 -1.73
CA THR A 114 -17.79 11.48 -1.09
C THR A 114 -18.55 10.27 -1.64
N MET A 115 -17.88 9.11 -1.63
CA MET A 115 -18.46 7.83 -1.99
C MET A 115 -18.54 6.97 -0.73
N LEU A 116 -19.73 6.46 -0.42
CA LEU A 116 -19.90 5.51 0.66
C LEU A 116 -19.28 4.16 0.24
N VAL A 117 -18.20 3.78 0.90
CA VAL A 117 -17.56 2.48 0.72
C VAL A 117 -17.94 1.57 1.86
N GLU A 118 -18.54 0.43 1.53
CA GLU A 118 -18.89 -0.61 2.50
C GLU A 118 -17.83 -1.70 2.53
N ARG A 119 -17.68 -2.35 3.68
CA ARG A 119 -16.71 -3.44 3.89
C ARG A 119 -16.84 -4.56 2.84
N GLN A 120 -18.06 -4.88 2.43
CA GLN A 120 -18.33 -5.92 1.44
C GLN A 120 -17.93 -5.55 0.01
N ALA A 121 -17.75 -4.25 -0.27
CA ALA A 121 -17.26 -3.75 -1.56
C ALA A 121 -15.72 -3.68 -1.64
N LEU A 122 -15.03 -3.94 -0.52
CA LEU A 122 -13.57 -3.95 -0.48
C LEU A 122 -13.01 -5.14 -1.26
N VAL A 123 -12.04 -4.83 -2.10
CA VAL A 123 -11.29 -5.79 -2.89
C VAL A 123 -9.80 -5.55 -2.73
N VAL A 124 -9.00 -6.57 -3.03
CA VAL A 124 -7.55 -6.43 -3.18
C VAL A 124 -7.19 -6.76 -4.62
N ARG A 125 -6.43 -5.88 -5.26
CA ARG A 125 -5.94 -6.10 -6.62
C ARG A 125 -5.06 -7.34 -6.65
N ARG A 126 -5.07 -8.08 -7.75
CA ARG A 126 -4.27 -9.30 -7.87
C ARG A 126 -2.77 -9.06 -7.64
N ALA A 127 -2.21 -8.02 -8.26
CA ALA A 127 -0.79 -7.69 -8.11
C ALA A 127 -0.43 -7.39 -6.64
N GLU A 128 -1.34 -6.74 -5.91
CA GLU A 128 -1.16 -6.42 -4.50
C GLU A 128 -1.26 -7.66 -3.61
N MET A 129 -2.23 -8.53 -3.89
CA MET A 129 -2.38 -9.82 -3.23
C MET A 129 -1.13 -10.70 -3.42
N GLU A 130 -0.58 -10.75 -4.64
CA GLU A 130 0.65 -11.51 -4.95
C GLU A 130 1.86 -10.92 -4.21
N ARG A 131 2.03 -9.58 -4.24
CA ARG A 131 3.08 -8.87 -3.50
C ARG A 131 3.00 -9.15 -2.00
N PHE A 132 1.81 -9.07 -1.42
CA PHE A 132 1.58 -9.32 -0.01
C PHE A 132 1.87 -10.79 0.35
N GLN A 133 1.41 -11.73 -0.47
CA GLN A 133 1.68 -13.16 -0.25
C GLN A 133 3.18 -13.47 -0.27
N GLU A 134 3.91 -12.90 -1.23
CA GLU A 134 5.36 -13.05 -1.32
C GLU A 134 6.07 -12.47 -0.08
N ALA A 135 5.68 -11.27 0.35
CA ALA A 135 6.27 -10.60 1.50
C ALA A 135 6.02 -11.34 2.83
N GLN A 136 4.83 -11.92 3.01
CA GLN A 136 4.45 -12.65 4.23
C GLN A 136 4.85 -14.13 4.19
N GLY A 137 5.36 -14.63 3.06
CA GLY A 137 5.69 -16.04 2.88
C GLY A 137 4.46 -16.96 2.75
N PHE A 138 3.28 -16.42 2.42
CA PHE A 138 2.08 -17.17 2.08
C PHE A 138 2.26 -17.86 0.71
N GLY A 139 3.10 -18.90 0.65
CA GLY A 139 3.48 -19.55 -0.60
C GLY A 139 4.66 -20.52 -0.50
N SER A 140 5.43 -20.48 0.59
CA SER A 140 6.51 -21.44 0.85
C SER A 140 5.98 -22.66 1.61
N GLY A 141 5.13 -23.45 0.96
CA GLY A 141 4.57 -24.69 1.49
C GLY A 141 4.64 -25.83 0.49
N GLY A 142 5.85 -26.20 0.08
CA GLY A 142 6.17 -27.55 -0.43
C GLY A 142 6.95 -28.31 0.66
N PRO A 143 6.73 -29.62 0.87
CA PRO A 143 7.27 -30.31 2.04
C PRO A 143 8.75 -30.63 1.81
N GLU A 144 9.64 -30.05 2.61
CA GLU A 144 10.93 -30.69 2.84
C GLU A 144 10.83 -31.48 4.14
N VAL A 145 10.47 -32.74 3.96
CA VAL A 145 10.65 -33.78 4.95
C VAL A 145 12.15 -34.01 5.07
N GLU A 146 12.81 -33.32 6.01
CA GLU A 146 14.06 -33.83 6.58
C GLU A 146 13.72 -34.62 7.85
N PHE A 147 13.42 -35.91 7.67
CA PHE A 147 13.67 -36.88 8.73
C PHE A 147 15.19 -37.00 8.92
N SER A 148 15.80 -36.10 9.68
CA SER A 148 17.15 -36.32 10.18
C SER A 148 17.09 -37.19 11.43
N THR A 149 17.20 -38.50 11.20
CA THR A 149 17.45 -39.49 12.25
C THR A 149 18.92 -39.38 12.69
N ALA A 150 19.23 -38.44 13.57
CA ALA A 150 20.44 -38.52 14.39
C ALA A 150 20.35 -37.63 15.64
N SER A 151 20.27 -38.27 16.80
CA SER A 151 20.85 -37.79 18.05
C SER A 151 21.75 -38.92 18.58
N PRO A 152 22.78 -38.67 19.42
CA PRO A 152 22.85 -37.56 20.37
C PRO A 152 24.25 -36.92 20.59
N ARG A 153 24.29 -35.70 21.16
CA ARG A 153 24.98 -35.46 22.45
C ARG A 153 24.69 -34.07 23.01
N ARG A 154 24.46 -34.05 24.32
CA ARG A 154 24.30 -32.89 25.21
C ARG A 154 25.54 -32.00 25.18
N GLU A 155 25.33 -30.68 25.13
CA GLU A 155 26.05 -29.78 26.03
C GLU A 155 25.19 -28.56 26.42
N LYS A 156 25.33 -28.16 27.69
CA LYS A 156 24.51 -27.18 28.39
C LYS A 156 24.83 -25.77 27.92
N SER A 157 23.82 -24.92 27.75
CA SER A 157 23.92 -23.48 27.96
C SER A 157 22.54 -22.92 28.30
N ARG A 158 22.36 -22.53 29.57
CA ARG A 158 21.27 -21.64 29.99
C ARG A 158 21.60 -20.25 29.46
N GLY A 159 20.81 -19.74 28.52
CA GLY A 159 20.86 -18.36 28.07
C GLY A 159 19.48 -17.98 27.58
N ALA A 160 18.86 -17.01 28.24
CA ALA A 160 17.62 -16.40 27.77
C ALA A 160 17.82 -15.86 26.34
N PRO A 161 16.84 -15.98 25.43
CA PRO A 161 16.96 -15.39 24.11
C PRO A 161 17.11 -13.86 24.25
N PRO A 162 18.10 -13.23 23.58
CA PRO A 162 18.28 -11.79 23.63
C PRO A 162 17.08 -11.10 22.98
N LYS A 163 16.58 -10.08 23.67
CA LYS A 163 15.52 -9.18 23.23
C LYS A 163 15.85 -8.64 21.83
N TYR A 164 14.86 -8.70 20.93
CA TYR A 164 14.90 -8.08 19.62
C TYR A 164 15.36 -6.61 19.74
N ASP A 165 16.46 -6.29 19.07
CA ASP A 165 16.95 -4.93 18.84
C ASP A 165 16.38 -4.43 17.50
N TRP A 166 15.43 -3.51 17.56
CA TRP A 166 14.70 -2.94 16.41
C TRP A 166 15.36 -1.68 15.85
N ARG A 167 16.68 -1.54 15.94
CA ARG A 167 17.41 -0.40 15.34
C ARG A 167 18.36 -0.82 14.24
N GLY A 168 17.91 -0.66 12.98
CA GLY A 168 18.81 -0.44 11.86
C GLY A 168 18.41 -1.09 10.54
N ALA A 169 17.43 -0.54 9.82
CA ALA A 169 17.28 -0.80 8.40
C ALA A 169 16.61 0.39 7.71
N GLY A 170 17.42 1.32 7.19
CA GLY A 170 16.90 2.47 6.46
C GLY A 170 17.97 3.43 5.94
N ALA A 171 19.14 2.93 5.55
CA ALA A 171 20.15 3.73 4.87
C ALA A 171 20.80 2.94 3.73
N ARG A 172 20.38 3.23 2.49
CA ARG A 172 21.18 3.31 1.24
C ARG A 172 20.21 3.53 0.06
N SER A 173 20.14 4.75 -0.45
CA SER A 173 21.00 5.33 -1.49
C SER A 173 20.50 5.06 -2.91
N ARG A 174 19.96 6.09 -3.57
CA ARG A 174 20.03 6.20 -5.03
C ARG A 174 21.14 7.21 -5.35
N ARG A 175 22.20 6.74 -6.02
CA ARG A 175 23.24 7.60 -6.60
C ARG A 175 22.82 8.03 -8.00
N ARG A 176 22.77 9.36 -8.16
CA ARG A 176 23.26 10.23 -9.25
C ARG A 176 23.29 9.75 -10.70
N SER A 177 22.79 10.65 -11.55
CA SER A 177 23.37 11.11 -12.83
C SER A 177 22.54 12.32 -13.32
N THR A 178 23.01 13.46 -13.84
CA THR A 178 24.32 14.09 -14.08
C THR A 178 24.05 15.56 -14.53
N THR A 179 25.01 16.48 -14.33
CA THR A 179 25.27 17.73 -15.11
C THR A 179 24.19 18.85 -15.08
N GLN A 180 24.43 20.16 -15.12
CA GLN A 180 25.54 21.02 -15.55
C GLN A 180 25.22 22.46 -15.08
N GLY A 181 26.23 23.34 -14.94
CA GLY A 181 26.00 24.78 -15.10
C GLY A 181 26.36 25.70 -13.93
N ARG A 182 27.67 25.92 -13.73
CA ARG A 182 28.21 27.07 -13.00
C ARG A 182 27.63 28.39 -13.54
N ARG A 183 26.99 29.21 -12.70
CA ARG A 183 26.97 30.67 -12.89
C ARG A 183 27.85 31.34 -11.84
N ARG A 184 29.03 31.79 -12.29
CA ARG A 184 29.92 32.68 -11.54
C ARG A 184 29.23 34.04 -11.36
N ARG A 185 29.13 34.48 -10.11
CA ARG A 185 29.10 35.90 -9.77
C ARG A 185 30.39 36.55 -10.26
N ARG A 186 30.28 37.66 -11.00
CA ARG A 186 31.29 38.72 -11.00
C ARG A 186 30.66 39.96 -10.39
N ARG A 187 31.18 40.32 -9.22
CA ARG A 187 31.15 41.67 -8.65
C ARG A 187 32.34 42.46 -9.24
N ASN A 188 32.26 43.79 -9.08
CA ASN A 188 33.21 44.86 -9.41
C ASN A 188 32.89 45.54 -10.75
N GLY A 189 32.75 46.86 -10.86
CA GLY A 189 32.97 47.96 -9.92
C GLY A 189 33.05 49.27 -10.73
N CYS A 190 32.77 50.39 -10.06
CA CYS A 190 33.15 51.79 -10.33
C CYS A 190 33.19 52.34 -11.76
N GLY A 191 32.46 53.45 -11.94
CA GLY A 191 32.53 54.39 -13.06
C GLY A 191 31.41 55.39 -12.93
#